data_AF-A0A661FHN0-F1
#
_entry.id   AF-A0A661FHN0-F1
#
_cell.length_a   1.000
_cell.length_b   1.000
_cell.length_c   1.000
_cell.angle_alpha   90.00
_cell.angle_beta   90.00
_cell.angle_gamma   90.00
#
_symmetry.space_group_name_H-M   'P 1'
#
loop_
_entity.id
_entity.type
_entity.pdbx_description
1 polymer ?
#
loop_
_entity_poly.entity_id
_entity_poly.type
_entity_poly.pdbx_seq_one_letter_code
_entity_poly.pdbx_strand_id
1 'polypeptide(L)'
;QTAEHYLKYEQPKMVEGDLLADEPIATPVWKKMWQAKTVEIIFLVIALFILSIIFFFQQWLVKRPKLTEQVRIGYLIFILVGVGWYANAQLSVVNILAALNALVTGFDWGYFLMEPLLFILWGSVAVALLFWGRGPYCGWLCPFGALQELTNKIAKRLKVPQWTVPWGLHERLWPIKYMIFLGLFGVSLHSLGFAEELAEVEPFKTAIILNFIREWPFVIFALLMLAGGLFVERFYCRYLCPLGAALAIPGKLRMFEWLKRYKECGKPCQICANECMVQAIHPEGNINVNECLYCLHCHVLYSDHHKCPVMIKKHAKQTRFSSSAGAKGKIGGIEIVEEKVSSKI
;
A
#
# COMPACT_ATOMS: atom_id res chain seq x y z
N GLN A 1 43.49 55.52 14.66
CA GLN A 1 44.83 55.13 15.14
C GLN A 1 44.74 55.13 16.66
N THR A 2 44.82 54.04 17.42
CA THR A 2 45.18 52.64 17.15
C THR A 2 44.70 51.87 18.39
N ALA A 3 43.83 50.87 18.23
CA ALA A 3 43.39 49.99 19.31
C ALA A 3 43.62 48.53 18.87
N GLU A 4 44.85 48.23 18.50
CA GLU A 4 45.29 46.88 18.06
C GLU A 4 46.18 46.18 19.09
N HIS A 5 46.31 46.71 20.30
CA HIS A 5 47.03 46.00 21.37
C HIS A 5 46.05 45.25 22.26
N TYR A 6 46.30 43.94 22.43
CA TYR A 6 45.80 43.00 23.46
C TYR A 6 44.95 41.79 23.03
N LEU A 7 44.92 41.41 21.75
CA LEU A 7 44.62 40.02 21.36
C LEU A 7 45.90 39.32 20.88
N LYS A 8 46.59 38.65 21.80
CA LYS A 8 47.62 37.66 21.45
C LYS A 8 46.92 36.43 20.89
N TYR A 9 46.95 36.26 19.57
CA TYR A 9 46.65 34.97 18.95
C TYR A 9 47.87 34.07 19.16
N GLU A 10 47.77 33.12 20.08
CA GLU A 10 48.72 32.02 20.20
C GLU A 10 48.57 31.14 18.95
N GLN A 11 49.53 31.18 18.03
CA GLN A 11 49.55 30.26 16.89
C GLN A 11 49.80 28.84 17.42
N PRO A 12 48.97 27.84 17.07
CA PRO A 12 49.23 26.47 17.48
C PRO A 12 50.54 26.00 16.85
N LYS A 13 51.47 25.54 17.71
CA LYS A 13 52.74 24.94 17.31
C LYS A 13 52.50 23.82 16.30
N MET A 14 53.03 24.00 15.09
CA MET A 14 53.26 22.91 14.15
C MET A 14 54.36 22.03 14.74
N VAL A 15 53.98 20.84 15.22
CA VAL A 15 54.94 19.78 15.55
C VAL A 15 55.05 18.91 14.32
N GLU A 16 56.16 19.09 13.60
CA GLU A 16 56.61 18.27 12.50
C GLU A 16 57.41 17.10 13.09
N GLY A 17 56.94 15.87 12.89
CA GLY A 17 57.72 14.66 13.20
C GLY A 17 56.90 13.47 13.67
N ASP A 18 57.00 12.40 12.89
CA ASP A 18 56.78 10.98 13.23
C ASP A 18 55.36 10.40 13.13
N LEU A 19 54.99 10.19 11.87
CA LEU A 19 54.62 8.91 11.25
C LEU A 19 54.54 7.69 12.21
N LEU A 20 53.47 6.91 12.02
CA LEU A 20 53.15 5.59 12.60
C LEU A 20 52.17 5.60 13.81
N ALA A 21 50.95 6.06 13.55
CA ALA A 21 49.78 5.44 14.16
C ALA A 21 48.69 5.33 13.08
N ASP A 22 48.24 4.11 12.81
CA ASP A 22 47.09 3.79 11.96
C ASP A 22 45.90 4.70 12.30
N GLU A 23 45.62 5.69 11.47
CA GLU A 23 44.28 6.30 11.38
C GLU A 23 43.34 5.23 10.81
N PRO A 24 42.38 4.68 11.58
CA PRO A 24 41.45 3.72 11.03
C PRO A 24 40.58 4.48 10.02
N ILE A 25 40.83 4.24 8.73
CA ILE A 25 40.05 4.67 7.55
C ILE A 25 38.68 5.21 8.00
N ALA A 26 38.55 6.54 8.08
CA ALA A 26 37.37 7.20 8.58
C ALA A 26 36.13 6.56 7.94
N THR A 27 35.39 5.79 8.72
CA THR A 27 34.23 5.05 8.19
C THR A 27 33.27 6.07 7.57
N PRO A 28 32.93 5.92 6.27
CA PRO A 28 32.12 6.93 5.59
C PRO A 28 30.76 7.07 6.29
N VAL A 29 30.27 8.31 6.39
CA VAL A 29 29.13 8.69 7.25
C VAL A 29 27.89 7.82 6.99
N TRP A 30 27.64 7.45 5.73
CA TRP A 30 26.54 6.55 5.37
C TRP A 30 26.65 5.18 6.07
N LYS A 31 27.84 4.57 6.22
CA LYS A 31 27.99 3.29 6.93
C LYS A 31 27.58 3.39 8.39
N LYS A 32 27.88 4.53 9.04
CA LYS A 32 27.46 4.80 10.42
C LYS A 32 25.94 4.91 10.52
N MET A 33 25.28 5.54 9.55
CA MET A 33 23.81 5.60 9.49
C MET A 33 23.17 4.22 9.33
N TRP A 34 23.74 3.36 8.49
CA TRP A 34 23.26 1.98 8.30
C TRP A 34 23.42 1.16 9.58
N GLN A 35 24.57 1.27 10.26
CA GLN A 35 24.79 0.58 11.53
C GLN A 35 23.84 1.09 12.62
N ALA A 36 23.63 2.41 12.70
CA ALA A 36 22.72 3.00 13.68
C ALA A 36 21.26 2.56 13.47
N LYS A 37 20.84 2.34 12.21
CA LYS A 37 19.47 1.95 11.84
C LYS A 37 19.26 0.45 11.63
N THR A 38 20.18 -0.38 12.13
CA THR A 38 20.15 -1.84 11.88
C THR A 38 18.83 -2.48 12.34
N VAL A 39 18.32 -2.09 13.51
CA VAL A 39 17.08 -2.69 14.06
C VAL A 39 15.88 -2.35 13.19
N GLU A 40 15.76 -1.08 12.79
CA GLU A 40 14.69 -0.61 11.91
C GLU A 40 14.77 -1.24 10.51
N ILE A 41 15.99 -1.44 9.99
CA ILE A 41 16.23 -2.18 8.74
C ILE A 41 15.76 -3.63 8.86
N ILE A 42 16.05 -4.31 9.97
CA ILE A 42 15.60 -5.69 10.19
C ILE A 42 14.06 -5.76 10.17
N PHE A 43 13.38 -4.85 10.87
CA PHE A 43 11.91 -4.79 10.84
C PHE A 43 11.38 -4.61 9.41
N LEU A 44 11.96 -3.70 8.63
CA LEU A 44 11.57 -3.46 7.25
C LEU A 44 11.81 -4.68 6.36
N VAL A 45 12.97 -5.33 6.47
CA VAL A 45 13.30 -6.54 5.70
C VAL A 45 12.36 -7.69 6.04
N ILE A 46 12.06 -7.89 7.33
CA ILE A 46 11.06 -8.88 7.78
C ILE A 46 9.69 -8.56 7.18
N ALA A 47 9.27 -7.29 7.18
CA ALA A 47 8.01 -6.87 6.59
C ALA A 47 7.93 -7.21 5.09
N LEU A 48 8.98 -6.84 4.34
CA LEU A 48 9.08 -7.13 2.90
C LEU A 48 9.13 -8.64 2.61
N PHE A 49 9.81 -9.41 3.45
CA PHE A 49 9.87 -10.86 3.33
C PHE A 49 8.50 -11.50 3.55
N ILE A 50 7.80 -11.13 4.64
CA ILE A 50 6.44 -11.60 4.93
C ILE A 50 5.50 -11.23 3.78
N LEU A 51 5.59 -10.00 3.26
CA LEU A 51 4.77 -9.57 2.13
C LEU A 51 5.03 -10.42 0.89
N SER A 52 6.30 -10.70 0.59
CA SER A 52 6.69 -11.53 -0.53
C SER A 52 6.11 -12.95 -0.41
N ILE A 53 6.12 -13.53 0.79
CA ILE A 53 5.47 -14.82 1.09
C ILE A 53 3.96 -14.73 0.85
N ILE A 54 3.29 -13.68 1.33
CA ILE A 54 1.84 -13.49 1.14
C ILE A 54 1.48 -13.46 -0.36
N PHE A 55 2.25 -12.72 -1.17
CA PHE A 55 2.03 -12.65 -2.62
C PHE A 55 2.38 -13.95 -3.34
N PHE A 56 3.44 -14.65 -2.92
CA PHE A 56 3.81 -15.95 -3.48
C PHE A 56 2.72 -17.01 -3.22
N PHE A 57 2.19 -17.07 -2.00
CA PHE A 57 1.12 -18.00 -1.62
C PHE A 57 -0.30 -17.44 -1.83
N GLN A 58 -0.46 -16.36 -2.61
CA GLN A 58 -1.74 -15.68 -2.76
C GLN A 58 -2.87 -16.61 -3.24
N GLN A 59 -2.61 -17.56 -4.15
CA GLN A 59 -3.62 -18.47 -4.70
C GLN A 59 -4.17 -19.45 -3.65
N TRP A 60 -3.32 -19.84 -2.69
CA TRP A 60 -3.73 -20.67 -1.58
C TRP A 60 -4.49 -19.86 -0.54
N LEU A 61 -3.99 -18.66 -0.23
CA LEU A 61 -4.56 -17.77 0.77
C LEU A 61 -6.01 -17.40 0.44
N VAL A 62 -6.28 -16.99 -0.82
CA VAL A 62 -7.61 -16.51 -1.22
C VAL A 62 -8.72 -17.55 -1.14
N LYS A 63 -8.39 -18.86 -1.13
CA LYS A 63 -9.38 -19.92 -0.95
C LYS A 63 -9.90 -20.01 0.50
N ARG A 64 -9.21 -19.36 1.43
CA ARG A 64 -9.54 -19.32 2.86
C ARG A 64 -9.89 -17.88 3.26
N PRO A 65 -11.16 -17.45 3.09
CA PRO A 65 -11.54 -16.04 3.27
C PRO A 65 -11.22 -15.51 4.68
N LYS A 66 -11.54 -16.29 5.72
CA LYS A 66 -11.26 -15.92 7.12
C LYS A 66 -9.75 -15.73 7.38
N LEU A 67 -8.93 -16.64 6.87
CA LEU A 67 -7.47 -16.56 7.02
C LEU A 67 -6.90 -15.37 6.25
N THR A 68 -7.40 -15.11 5.04
CA THR A 68 -6.98 -13.94 4.24
C THR A 68 -7.22 -12.64 4.98
N GLU A 69 -8.41 -12.50 5.58
CA GLU A 69 -8.76 -11.29 6.34
C GLU A 69 -7.91 -11.16 7.61
N GLN A 70 -7.68 -12.24 8.35
CA GLN A 70 -6.82 -12.22 9.55
C GLN A 70 -5.36 -11.87 9.20
N VAL A 71 -4.80 -12.49 8.16
CA VAL A 71 -3.44 -12.20 7.68
C VAL A 71 -3.33 -10.74 7.24
N ARG A 72 -4.34 -10.23 6.52
CA ARG A 72 -4.38 -8.83 6.08
C ARG A 72 -4.39 -7.87 7.28
N ILE A 73 -5.31 -8.06 8.22
CA ILE A 73 -5.42 -7.18 9.40
C ILE A 73 -4.14 -7.25 10.25
N GLY A 74 -3.61 -8.46 10.50
CA GLY A 74 -2.37 -8.64 11.26
C GLY A 74 -1.18 -7.95 10.59
N TYR A 75 -1.05 -8.08 9.26
CA TYR A 75 0.02 -7.40 8.52
C TYR A 75 -0.13 -5.88 8.53
N LEU A 76 -1.34 -5.34 8.38
CA LEU A 76 -1.57 -3.89 8.45
C LEU A 76 -1.24 -3.31 9.83
N ILE A 77 -1.56 -4.03 10.91
CA ILE A 77 -1.17 -3.63 12.28
C ILE A 77 0.36 -3.66 12.42
N PHE A 78 1.00 -4.73 11.93
CA PHE A 78 2.45 -4.87 11.97
C PHE A 78 3.17 -3.73 11.23
N ILE A 79 2.71 -3.37 10.03
CA ILE A 79 3.26 -2.25 9.27
C ILE A 79 3.02 -0.91 9.97
N LEU A 80 1.81 -0.68 10.48
CA LEU A 80 1.48 0.59 11.15
C LEU A 80 2.36 0.82 12.39
N VAL A 81 2.47 -0.19 13.25
CA VAL A 81 3.20 -0.09 14.52
C VAL A 81 4.71 -0.22 14.31
N GLY A 82 5.16 -1.23 13.57
CA GLY A 82 6.57 -1.53 13.38
C GLY A 82 7.28 -0.62 12.38
N VAL A 83 6.73 -0.50 11.17
CA VAL A 83 7.37 0.29 10.10
C VAL A 83 6.98 1.77 10.19
N GLY A 84 5.73 2.06 10.56
CA GLY A 84 5.21 3.41 10.74
C GLY A 84 5.73 4.09 12.00
N TRP A 85 5.19 3.76 13.18
CA TRP A 85 5.51 4.49 14.42
C TRP A 85 6.90 4.21 14.98
N TYR A 86 7.38 2.96 14.89
CA TYR A 86 8.70 2.61 15.42
C TYR A 86 9.82 3.02 14.45
N ALA A 87 9.81 2.51 13.21
CA ALA A 87 10.88 2.78 12.25
C ALA A 87 10.78 4.14 11.52
N ASN A 88 9.61 4.79 11.54
CA ASN A 88 9.33 6.04 10.81
C ASN A 88 9.67 5.96 9.31
N ALA A 89 9.54 4.77 8.74
CA ALA A 89 9.89 4.51 7.35
C ALA A 89 8.68 4.75 6.45
N GLN A 90 8.61 5.94 5.84
CA GLN A 90 7.51 6.31 4.97
C GLN A 90 8.01 7.01 3.70
N LEU A 91 7.49 6.58 2.55
CA LEU A 91 7.66 7.34 1.31
C LEU A 91 6.66 8.49 1.28
N SER A 92 7.15 9.68 0.94
CA SER A 92 6.39 10.91 0.74
C SER A 92 6.54 11.37 -0.71
N VAL A 93 5.64 12.23 -1.19
CA VAL A 93 5.79 12.90 -2.48
C VAL A 93 7.13 13.62 -2.58
N VAL A 94 7.64 14.20 -1.48
CA VAL A 94 8.93 14.90 -1.44
C VAL A 94 10.06 14.00 -1.90
N ASN A 95 10.07 12.73 -1.47
CA ASN A 95 11.11 11.78 -1.86
C ASN A 95 11.08 11.49 -3.37
N ILE A 96 9.88 11.49 -3.97
CA ILE A 96 9.73 11.34 -5.42
C ILE A 96 10.19 12.60 -6.14
N LEU A 97 9.80 13.78 -5.66
CA LEU A 97 10.21 15.06 -6.24
C LEU A 97 11.73 15.24 -6.16
N ALA A 98 12.34 14.92 -5.02
CA ALA A 98 13.78 14.92 -4.83
C ALA A 98 14.47 13.93 -5.78
N ALA A 99 13.93 12.72 -5.95
CA ALA A 99 14.48 11.74 -6.89
C ALA A 99 14.37 12.19 -8.37
N LEU A 100 13.24 12.79 -8.75
CA LEU A 100 13.05 13.34 -10.10
C LEU A 100 13.96 14.55 -10.35
N ASN A 101 14.10 15.43 -9.36
CA ASN A 101 14.99 16.59 -9.43
C ASN A 101 16.46 16.15 -9.55
N ALA A 102 16.89 15.18 -8.73
CA ALA A 102 18.23 14.59 -8.80
C ALA A 102 18.52 13.94 -10.17
N LEU A 103 17.53 13.35 -10.84
CA LEU A 103 17.70 12.86 -12.21
C LEU A 103 17.96 13.98 -13.23
N VAL A 104 17.42 15.17 -12.99
CA VAL A 104 17.56 16.33 -13.89
C VAL A 104 18.85 17.12 -13.61
N THR A 105 19.22 17.29 -12.34
CA THR A 105 20.36 18.13 -11.92
C THR A 105 21.67 17.37 -11.74
N GLY A 106 21.64 16.03 -11.78
CA GLY A 106 22.80 15.16 -11.59
C GLY A 106 22.61 14.21 -10.41
N PHE A 107 22.71 12.90 -10.67
CA PHE A 107 22.38 11.86 -9.70
C PHE A 107 23.57 11.57 -8.76
N ASP A 108 23.45 11.96 -7.48
CA ASP A 108 24.43 11.61 -6.44
C ASP A 108 23.90 10.47 -5.57
N TRP A 109 24.57 9.31 -5.64
CA TRP A 109 24.23 8.13 -4.82
C TRP A 109 24.38 8.42 -3.31
N GLY A 110 25.24 9.36 -2.91
CA GLY A 110 25.50 9.69 -1.53
C GLY A 110 24.24 10.05 -0.76
N TYR A 111 23.38 10.90 -1.33
CA TYR A 111 22.15 11.35 -0.67
C TYR A 111 21.17 10.19 -0.40
N PHE A 112 21.01 9.27 -1.36
CA PHE A 112 20.15 8.11 -1.20
C PHE A 112 20.67 7.10 -0.18
N LEU A 113 22.00 6.93 -0.09
CA LEU A 113 22.60 6.00 0.88
C LEU A 113 22.54 6.51 2.33
N MET A 114 22.33 7.81 2.55
CA MET A 114 22.20 8.39 3.90
C MET A 114 20.89 7.98 4.59
N GLU A 115 19.86 7.62 3.81
CA GLU A 115 18.56 7.17 4.32
C GLU A 115 18.31 5.68 3.99
N PRO A 116 18.91 4.75 4.77
CA PRO A 116 18.91 3.31 4.46
C PRO A 116 17.51 2.73 4.28
N LEU A 117 16.55 3.15 5.11
CA LEU A 117 15.18 2.64 5.05
C LEU A 117 14.47 3.06 3.76
N LEU A 118 14.63 4.32 3.35
CA LEU A 118 14.03 4.80 2.10
C LEU A 118 14.69 4.14 0.90
N PHE A 119 16.00 3.91 0.92
CA PHE A 119 16.70 3.19 -0.13
C PHE A 119 16.13 1.78 -0.33
N ILE A 120 15.99 1.01 0.75
CA ILE A 120 15.40 -0.35 0.71
C ILE A 120 13.94 -0.29 0.26
N LEU A 121 13.15 0.64 0.79
CA LEU A 121 11.76 0.83 0.38
C LEU A 121 11.64 1.16 -1.10
N TRP A 122 12.42 2.11 -1.62
CA TRP A 122 12.42 2.46 -3.04
C TRP A 122 12.78 1.29 -3.94
N GLY A 123 13.81 0.52 -3.58
CA GLY A 123 14.15 -0.72 -4.29
C GLY A 123 12.99 -1.72 -4.31
N SER A 124 12.34 -1.92 -3.16
CA SER A 124 11.18 -2.82 -3.06
C SER A 124 9.97 -2.32 -3.87
N VAL A 125 9.74 -0.99 -3.89
CA VAL A 125 8.65 -0.37 -4.65
C VAL A 125 8.93 -0.46 -6.14
N ALA A 126 10.16 -0.26 -6.60
CA ALA A 126 10.54 -0.42 -8.00
C ALA A 126 10.25 -1.85 -8.49
N VAL A 127 10.63 -2.87 -7.70
CA VAL A 127 10.31 -4.27 -8.00
C VAL A 127 8.79 -4.49 -7.97
N ALA A 128 8.09 -4.00 -6.95
CA ALA A 128 6.64 -4.15 -6.83
C ALA A 128 5.88 -3.52 -8.01
N LEU A 129 6.31 -2.34 -8.46
CA LEU A 129 5.73 -1.64 -9.62
C LEU A 129 5.81 -2.48 -10.89
N LEU A 130 6.95 -3.16 -11.10
CA LEU A 130 7.17 -3.99 -12.28
C LEU A 130 6.25 -5.22 -12.33
N PHE A 131 6.01 -5.87 -11.21
CA PHE A 131 5.25 -7.13 -11.16
C PHE A 131 3.75 -6.96 -10.82
N TRP A 132 3.41 -6.02 -9.95
CA TRP A 132 2.05 -5.83 -9.40
C TRP A 132 1.53 -4.38 -9.49
N GLY A 133 2.33 -3.45 -10.01
CA GLY A 133 2.01 -2.02 -10.00
C GLY A 133 2.14 -1.42 -8.60
N ARG A 134 1.43 -0.32 -8.32
CA ARG A 134 1.56 0.41 -7.04
C ARG A 134 0.87 -0.26 -5.84
N GLY A 135 0.13 -1.32 -6.11
CA GLY A 135 -0.76 -1.98 -5.15
C GLY A 135 -0.05 -2.53 -3.90
N PRO A 136 1.08 -3.24 -4.01
CA PRO A 136 1.82 -3.73 -2.84
C PRO A 136 2.24 -2.59 -1.90
N TYR A 137 2.68 -1.45 -2.44
CA TYR A 137 3.03 -0.32 -1.59
C TYR A 137 1.82 0.34 -0.93
N CYS A 138 0.90 0.89 -1.73
CA CYS A 138 -0.23 1.67 -1.22
C CYS A 138 -1.22 0.82 -0.39
N GLY A 139 -1.34 -0.47 -0.72
CA GLY A 139 -2.28 -1.38 -0.10
C GLY A 139 -1.75 -2.12 1.13
N TRP A 140 -0.43 -2.39 1.19
CA TRP A 140 0.17 -3.22 2.24
C TRP A 140 1.30 -2.52 3.00
N LEU A 141 2.25 -1.87 2.33
CA LEU A 141 3.43 -1.26 2.99
C LEU A 141 3.20 0.14 3.56
N CYS A 142 2.26 0.91 3.01
CA CYS A 142 2.02 2.28 3.45
C CYS A 142 1.37 2.31 4.85
N PRO A 143 2.05 2.87 5.88
CA PRO A 143 1.52 2.91 7.25
C PRO A 143 0.22 3.72 7.36
N PHE A 144 0.13 4.85 6.67
CA PHE A 144 -1.10 5.65 6.67
C PHE A 144 -2.25 4.97 5.93
N GLY A 145 -1.96 4.26 4.84
CA GLY A 145 -2.98 3.43 4.17
C GLY A 145 -3.50 2.34 5.11
N ALA A 146 -2.62 1.72 5.90
CA ALA A 146 -2.99 0.77 6.94
C ALA A 146 -3.85 1.43 8.04
N LEU A 147 -3.46 2.61 8.51
CA LEU A 147 -4.23 3.40 9.47
C LEU A 147 -5.66 3.69 8.97
N GLN A 148 -5.82 4.13 7.72
CA GLN A 148 -7.14 4.41 7.15
C GLN A 148 -8.01 3.15 7.03
N GLU A 149 -7.42 2.02 6.66
CA GLU A 149 -8.17 0.77 6.53
C GLU A 149 -8.57 0.20 7.90
N LEU A 150 -7.65 0.23 8.87
CA LEU A 150 -7.92 -0.24 10.23
C LEU A 150 -8.96 0.64 10.94
N THR A 151 -8.85 1.96 10.83
CA THR A 151 -9.84 2.89 11.40
C THR A 151 -11.22 2.72 10.75
N ASN A 152 -11.28 2.52 9.43
CA ASN A 152 -12.56 2.23 8.76
C ASN A 152 -13.15 0.87 9.19
N LYS A 153 -12.34 -0.18 9.37
CA LYS A 153 -12.80 -1.47 9.91
C LYS A 153 -13.37 -1.32 11.33
N ILE A 154 -12.73 -0.52 12.18
CA ILE A 154 -13.24 -0.17 13.50
C ILE A 154 -14.57 0.59 13.37
N ALA A 155 -14.66 1.58 12.47
CA ALA A 155 -15.89 2.34 12.22
C ALA A 155 -17.05 1.44 11.78
N LYS A 156 -16.80 0.49 10.87
CA LYS A 156 -17.79 -0.53 10.46
C LYS A 156 -18.25 -1.39 11.65
N ARG A 157 -17.35 -1.75 12.56
CA ARG A 157 -17.68 -2.50 13.77
C ARG A 157 -18.49 -1.68 14.79
N LEU A 158 -18.27 -0.37 14.81
CA LEU A 158 -19.07 0.62 15.55
C LEU A 158 -20.36 1.04 14.82
N LYS A 159 -20.68 0.40 13.68
CA LYS A 159 -21.88 0.65 12.86
C LYS A 159 -21.97 2.09 12.30
N VAL A 160 -20.84 2.76 12.08
CA VAL A 160 -20.78 4.05 11.38
C VAL A 160 -21.26 3.86 9.92
N PRO A 161 -22.15 4.73 9.40
CA PRO A 161 -22.66 4.60 8.04
C PRO A 161 -21.51 4.65 7.02
N GLN A 162 -21.51 3.68 6.10
CA GLN A 162 -20.53 3.61 5.01
C GLN A 162 -21.16 4.18 3.74
N TRP A 163 -20.55 5.22 3.18
CA TRP A 163 -21.05 5.87 1.97
C TRP A 163 -20.29 5.36 0.75
N THR A 164 -21.03 4.77 -0.19
CA THR A 164 -20.50 4.44 -1.51
C THR A 164 -20.67 5.65 -2.42
N VAL A 165 -19.55 6.14 -2.96
CA VAL A 165 -19.59 7.28 -3.88
C VAL A 165 -20.20 6.83 -5.22
N PRO A 166 -21.16 7.57 -5.80
CA PRO A 166 -21.69 7.28 -7.12
C PRO A 166 -20.59 7.27 -8.19
N TRP A 167 -20.66 6.34 -9.14
CA TRP A 167 -19.59 6.12 -10.11
C TRP A 167 -19.18 7.38 -10.89
N GLY A 168 -20.15 8.17 -11.38
CA GLY A 168 -19.86 9.39 -12.12
C GLY A 168 -19.12 10.46 -11.29
N LEU A 169 -19.41 10.54 -9.98
CA LEU A 169 -18.66 11.43 -9.09
C LEU A 169 -17.26 10.86 -8.83
N HIS A 170 -17.14 9.54 -8.62
CA HIS A 170 -15.85 8.90 -8.43
C HIS A 170 -14.88 9.15 -9.59
N GLU A 171 -15.34 8.98 -10.82
CA GLU A 171 -14.57 9.16 -12.05
C GLU A 171 -14.08 10.61 -12.21
N ARG A 172 -14.87 11.59 -11.75
CA ARG A 172 -14.48 13.00 -11.77
C ARG A 172 -13.57 13.42 -10.63
N LEU A 173 -13.59 12.70 -9.50
CA LEU A 173 -12.77 13.01 -8.32
C LEU A 173 -11.40 12.33 -8.35
N TRP A 174 -11.22 11.18 -9.01
CA TRP A 174 -9.91 10.54 -9.12
C TRP A 174 -8.80 11.40 -9.76
N PRO A 175 -9.06 12.40 -10.65
CA PRO A 175 -7.98 13.12 -11.32
C PRO A 175 -7.36 14.14 -10.37
N ILE A 176 -8.06 14.49 -9.29
CA ILE A 176 -7.65 15.51 -8.33
C ILE A 176 -6.27 15.19 -7.77
N LYS A 177 -6.01 13.98 -7.31
CA LYS A 177 -4.66 13.59 -6.84
C LYS A 177 -3.57 13.73 -7.92
N TYR A 178 -3.90 13.51 -9.19
CA TYR A 178 -2.95 13.69 -10.30
C TYR A 178 -2.70 15.17 -10.58
N MET A 179 -3.73 16.02 -10.48
CA MET A 179 -3.59 17.47 -10.57
C MET A 179 -2.74 18.03 -9.42
N ILE A 180 -2.98 17.56 -8.19
CA ILE A 180 -2.18 17.94 -7.02
C ILE A 180 -0.71 17.52 -7.24
N PHE A 181 -0.46 16.28 -7.66
CA PHE A 181 0.90 15.82 -7.96
C PHE A 181 1.58 16.64 -9.06
N LEU A 182 0.88 16.92 -10.18
CA LEU A 182 1.44 17.70 -11.27
C LEU A 182 1.72 19.15 -10.86
N GLY A 183 0.86 19.75 -10.03
CA GLY A 183 1.07 21.07 -9.45
C GLY A 183 2.30 21.12 -8.55
N LEU A 184 2.42 20.16 -7.62
CA LEU A 184 3.61 20.03 -6.75
C LEU A 184 4.89 19.79 -7.56
N PHE A 185 4.82 18.95 -8.59
CA PHE A 185 5.93 18.71 -9.51
C PHE A 185 6.34 20.00 -10.25
N GLY A 186 5.38 20.74 -10.80
CA GLY A 186 5.64 22.02 -11.46
C GLY A 186 6.32 23.05 -10.54
N VAL A 187 5.88 23.14 -9.28
CA VAL A 187 6.52 24.00 -8.28
C VAL A 187 7.93 23.50 -7.93
N SER A 188 8.12 22.19 -7.81
CA SER A 188 9.43 21.60 -7.46
C SER A 188 10.53 21.87 -8.48
N LEU A 189 10.16 22.14 -9.74
CA LEU A 189 11.12 22.54 -10.78
C LEU A 189 11.62 23.98 -10.59
N HIS A 190 10.83 24.83 -9.95
CA HIS A 190 11.21 26.22 -9.65
C HIS A 190 11.92 26.35 -8.31
N SER A 191 11.44 25.67 -7.26
CA SER A 191 12.08 25.63 -5.95
C SER A 191 11.70 24.35 -5.22
N LEU A 192 12.72 23.54 -4.89
CA LEU A 192 12.53 22.33 -4.11
C LEU A 192 12.03 22.66 -2.69
N GLY A 193 12.57 23.71 -2.07
CA GLY A 193 12.15 24.13 -0.72
C GLY A 193 10.69 24.60 -0.65
N PHE A 194 10.20 25.31 -1.67
CA PHE A 194 8.80 25.73 -1.71
C PHE A 194 7.86 24.54 -2.00
N ALA A 195 8.31 23.56 -2.79
CA ALA A 195 7.59 22.32 -2.98
C ALA A 195 7.53 21.46 -1.72
N GLU A 196 8.58 21.46 -0.89
CA GLU A 196 8.60 20.81 0.42
C GLU A 196 7.59 21.44 1.38
N GLU A 197 7.52 22.77 1.42
CA GLU A 197 6.55 23.52 2.23
C GLU A 197 5.10 23.23 1.79
N LEU A 198 4.84 23.19 0.48
CA LEU A 198 3.53 22.81 -0.05
C LEU A 198 3.22 21.32 0.12
N ALA A 199 4.24 20.46 0.14
CA ALA A 199 4.09 19.04 0.41
C ALA A 199 3.78 18.76 1.90
N GLU A 200 3.86 19.75 2.78
CA GLU A 200 3.37 19.64 4.16
C GLU A 200 1.86 19.46 4.27
N VAL A 201 1.13 19.63 3.15
CA VAL A 201 -0.27 19.22 2.99
C VAL A 201 -0.44 17.70 3.12
N GLU A 202 0.63 16.90 3.10
CA GLU A 202 0.55 15.48 3.38
C GLU A 202 0.26 15.20 4.88
N PRO A 203 -0.89 14.59 5.24
CA PRO A 203 -1.23 14.27 6.62
C PRO A 203 -0.30 13.19 7.20
N PHE A 204 0.56 12.59 6.38
CA PHE A 204 1.53 11.56 6.73
C PHE A 204 2.53 12.03 7.80
N LYS A 205 3.16 13.20 7.60
CA LYS A 205 4.15 13.77 8.53
C LYS A 205 3.50 14.02 9.89
N THR A 206 2.27 14.52 9.90
CA THR A 206 1.53 14.80 11.14
C THR A 206 1.02 13.53 11.83
N ALA A 207 0.44 12.58 11.10
CA ALA A 207 -0.24 11.42 11.68
C ALA A 207 0.70 10.25 12.03
N ILE A 208 1.81 10.07 11.30
CA ILE A 208 2.73 8.94 11.48
C ILE A 208 4.05 9.42 12.11
N ILE A 209 4.70 10.42 11.52
CA ILE A 209 6.05 10.84 11.97
C ILE A 209 5.99 11.65 13.27
N LEU A 210 5.07 12.62 13.35
CA LEU A 210 4.96 13.55 14.48
C LEU A 210 3.90 13.14 15.51
N ASN A 211 3.20 12.01 15.30
CA ASN A 211 2.19 11.48 16.24
C ASN A 211 1.18 12.54 16.74
N PHE A 212 0.71 13.42 15.84
CA PHE A 212 -0.21 14.54 16.11
C PHE A 212 0.34 15.65 17.01
N ILE A 213 1.64 15.67 17.29
CA ILE A 213 2.33 16.75 18.02
C ILE A 213 2.82 17.78 16.99
N ARG A 214 1.89 18.57 16.44
CA ARG A 214 2.17 19.64 15.47
C ARG A 214 1.22 20.82 15.69
N GLU A 215 1.49 21.96 15.06
CA GLU A 215 0.59 23.10 15.00
C GLU A 215 -0.84 22.68 14.60
N TRP A 216 -1.81 23.30 15.27
CA TRP A 216 -3.23 22.96 15.19
C TRP A 216 -3.80 22.86 13.76
N PRO A 217 -3.46 23.72 12.79
CA PRO A 217 -4.00 23.61 11.43
C PRO A 217 -3.69 22.26 10.75
N PHE A 218 -2.46 21.76 10.90
CA PHE A 218 -2.05 20.49 10.30
C PHE A 218 -2.69 19.29 10.99
N VAL A 219 -2.87 19.37 12.31
CA VAL A 219 -3.56 18.33 13.09
C VAL A 219 -5.03 18.25 12.71
N ILE A 220 -5.71 19.40 12.62
CA ILE A 220 -7.11 19.47 12.18
C ILE A 220 -7.25 18.91 10.77
N PHE A 221 -6.36 19.27 9.84
CA PHE A 221 -6.39 18.73 8.48
C PHE A 221 -6.22 17.21 8.47
N ALA A 222 -5.24 16.66 9.20
CA ALA A 222 -5.03 15.22 9.30
C ALA A 222 -6.26 14.50 9.89
N LEU A 223 -6.86 15.06 10.94
CA LEU A 223 -8.09 14.54 11.55
C LEU A 223 -9.28 14.59 10.60
N LEU A 224 -9.45 15.66 9.82
CA LEU A 224 -10.51 15.75 8.81
C LEU A 224 -10.35 14.67 7.72
N MET A 225 -9.11 14.44 7.26
CA MET A 225 -8.83 13.39 6.27
C MET A 225 -9.08 11.98 6.83
N LEU A 226 -8.75 11.74 8.10
CA LEU A 226 -9.05 10.48 8.79
C LEU A 226 -10.55 10.31 9.05
N ALA A 227 -11.24 11.38 9.46
CA ALA A 227 -12.68 11.40 9.68
C ALA A 227 -13.45 11.09 8.39
N GLY A 228 -13.06 11.70 7.25
CA GLY A 228 -13.58 11.33 5.94
C GLY A 228 -13.38 9.84 5.62
N GLY A 229 -12.25 9.26 6.07
CA GLY A 229 -11.93 7.84 6.00
C GLY A 229 -12.89 6.92 6.76
N LEU A 230 -13.58 7.42 7.80
CA LEU A 230 -14.54 6.64 8.58
C LEU A 230 -15.83 6.37 7.80
N PHE A 231 -16.26 7.33 6.97
CA PHE A 231 -17.45 7.23 6.13
C PHE A 231 -17.15 6.65 4.75
N VAL A 232 -16.03 7.06 4.15
CA VAL A 232 -15.56 6.62 2.83
C VAL A 232 -14.21 5.94 3.00
N GLU A 233 -14.18 4.62 2.82
CA GLU A 233 -12.98 3.83 3.01
C GLU A 233 -11.80 4.37 2.17
N ARG A 234 -10.67 4.65 2.83
CA ARG A 234 -9.44 5.19 2.23
C ARG A 234 -9.63 6.48 1.42
N PHE A 235 -10.49 7.40 1.90
CA PHE A 235 -10.79 8.69 1.27
C PHE A 235 -9.55 9.47 0.77
N TYR A 236 -8.56 9.72 1.64
CA TYR A 236 -7.34 10.44 1.27
C TYR A 236 -6.53 9.74 0.17
N CYS A 237 -6.24 8.44 0.33
CA CYS A 237 -5.52 7.65 -0.67
C CYS A 237 -6.23 7.61 -2.03
N ARG A 238 -7.55 7.75 -2.03
CA ARG A 238 -8.39 7.67 -3.23
C ARG A 238 -8.43 8.98 -4.02
N TYR A 239 -8.47 10.13 -3.36
CA TYR A 239 -8.74 11.42 -4.02
C TYR A 239 -7.66 12.49 -3.88
N LEU A 240 -6.85 12.45 -2.80
CA LEU A 240 -5.92 13.54 -2.49
C LEU A 240 -4.45 13.13 -2.51
N CYS A 241 -4.12 11.85 -2.34
CA CYS A 241 -2.74 11.39 -2.15
C CYS A 241 -1.84 11.58 -3.39
N PRO A 242 -0.89 12.54 -3.38
CA PRO A 242 -0.04 12.81 -4.54
C PRO A 242 1.02 11.72 -4.74
N LEU A 243 1.56 11.14 -3.66
CA LEU A 243 2.42 9.96 -3.71
C LEU A 243 1.76 8.79 -4.47
N GLY A 244 0.48 8.54 -4.19
CA GLY A 244 -0.28 7.49 -4.87
C GLY A 244 -0.46 7.76 -6.36
N ALA A 245 -0.59 9.03 -6.76
CA ALA A 245 -0.66 9.45 -8.15
C ALA A 245 0.68 9.23 -8.87
N ALA A 246 1.79 9.64 -8.24
CA ALA A 246 3.13 9.47 -8.77
C ALA A 246 3.48 7.99 -9.01
N LEU A 247 3.17 7.10 -8.05
CA LEU A 247 3.38 5.66 -8.18
C LEU A 247 2.42 5.00 -9.21
N ALA A 248 1.28 5.62 -9.52
CA ALA A 248 0.33 5.09 -10.48
C ALA A 248 0.80 5.24 -11.94
N ILE A 249 1.59 6.27 -12.25
CA ILE A 249 2.10 6.54 -13.61
C ILE A 249 2.93 5.35 -14.14
N PRO A 250 4.02 4.90 -13.46
CA PRO A 250 4.80 3.75 -13.91
C PRO A 250 4.05 2.43 -13.71
N GLY A 251 3.09 2.36 -12.78
CA GLY A 251 2.33 1.14 -12.49
C GLY A 251 1.51 0.59 -13.68
N LYS A 252 1.26 1.41 -14.71
CA LYS A 252 0.62 0.96 -15.97
C LYS A 252 1.50 0.01 -16.78
N LEU A 253 2.83 0.06 -16.62
CA LEU A 253 3.81 -0.72 -17.37
C LEU A 253 4.10 -2.11 -16.75
N ARG A 254 3.25 -2.58 -15.82
CA ARG A 254 3.45 -3.88 -15.18
C ARG A 254 3.53 -5.02 -16.21
N MET A 255 4.39 -5.99 -15.96
CA MET A 255 4.54 -7.15 -16.86
C MET A 255 3.43 -8.20 -16.72
N PHE A 256 2.79 -8.31 -15.54
CA PHE A 256 1.91 -9.45 -15.25
C PHE A 256 0.52 -9.05 -14.73
N GLU A 257 -0.51 -9.70 -15.28
CA GLU A 257 -1.89 -9.57 -14.84
C GLU A 257 -2.31 -10.71 -13.91
N TRP A 258 -2.02 -10.57 -12.62
CA TRP A 258 -2.32 -11.63 -11.63
C TRP A 258 -3.80 -11.76 -11.25
N LEU A 259 -4.61 -10.70 -11.42
CA LEU A 259 -6.04 -10.72 -11.08
C LEU A 259 -6.85 -11.28 -12.23
N LYS A 260 -7.31 -12.52 -12.07
CA LYS A 260 -8.18 -13.20 -13.05
C LYS A 260 -9.64 -12.79 -12.86
N ARG A 261 -10.38 -12.75 -13.97
CA ARG A 261 -11.83 -12.51 -14.00
C ARG A 261 -12.52 -13.48 -14.95
N TYR A 262 -13.78 -13.77 -14.65
CA TYR A 262 -14.67 -14.50 -15.56
C TYR A 262 -15.29 -13.54 -16.57
N LYS A 263 -15.82 -14.07 -17.67
CA LYS A 263 -16.49 -13.29 -18.72
C LYS A 263 -17.78 -12.64 -18.22
N GLU A 264 -18.42 -13.26 -17.24
CA GLU A 264 -19.67 -12.81 -16.62
C GLU A 264 -19.46 -11.69 -15.57
N CYS A 265 -18.20 -11.37 -15.25
CA CYS A 265 -17.87 -10.29 -14.33
C CYS A 265 -18.05 -8.93 -15.03
N GLY A 266 -18.87 -8.04 -14.47
CA GLY A 266 -19.29 -6.78 -15.09
C GLY A 266 -20.68 -6.87 -15.72
N LYS A 267 -20.99 -7.96 -16.43
CA LYS A 267 -22.36 -8.22 -16.95
C LYS A 267 -22.66 -9.72 -16.91
N PRO A 268 -23.63 -10.20 -16.11
CA PRO A 268 -24.52 -9.47 -15.18
C PRO A 268 -23.96 -9.30 -13.75
N CYS A 269 -22.79 -9.86 -13.42
CA CYS A 269 -22.30 -9.87 -12.04
C CYS A 269 -21.56 -8.58 -11.65
N GLN A 270 -22.00 -7.90 -10.58
CA GLN A 270 -21.41 -6.63 -10.09
C GLN A 270 -20.80 -6.72 -8.67
N ILE A 271 -20.72 -7.92 -8.08
CA ILE A 271 -20.34 -8.10 -6.67
C ILE A 271 -18.95 -7.51 -6.38
N CYS A 272 -17.94 -7.87 -7.18
CA CYS A 272 -16.58 -7.37 -6.97
C CYS A 272 -16.47 -5.84 -7.14
N ALA A 273 -17.28 -5.23 -8.01
CA ALA A 273 -17.27 -3.79 -8.22
C ALA A 273 -17.84 -3.06 -7.01
N ASN A 274 -18.97 -3.56 -6.48
CA ASN A 274 -19.66 -2.99 -5.33
C ASN A 274 -18.88 -3.14 -4.01
N GLU A 275 -18.15 -4.24 -3.85
CA GLU A 275 -17.35 -4.51 -2.64
C GLU A 275 -15.90 -3.98 -2.73
N CYS A 276 -15.49 -3.38 -3.85
CA CYS A 276 -14.15 -2.83 -3.98
C CYS A 276 -14.00 -1.55 -3.14
N MET A 277 -13.18 -1.60 -2.08
CA MET A 277 -12.98 -0.47 -1.15
C MET A 277 -12.58 0.86 -1.81
N VAL A 278 -11.85 0.81 -2.94
CA VAL A 278 -11.42 2.00 -3.69
C VAL A 278 -12.20 2.21 -4.99
N GLN A 279 -13.18 1.35 -5.28
CA GLN A 279 -13.94 1.33 -6.54
C GLN A 279 -13.04 1.32 -7.79
N ALA A 280 -11.92 0.60 -7.74
CA ALA A 280 -11.01 0.47 -8.89
C ALA A 280 -11.58 -0.41 -10.03
N ILE A 281 -12.76 -1.00 -9.85
CA ILE A 281 -13.40 -1.86 -10.83
C ILE A 281 -14.51 -1.08 -11.51
N HIS A 282 -14.38 -0.90 -12.82
CA HIS A 282 -15.38 -0.28 -13.66
C HIS A 282 -16.68 -1.12 -13.71
N PRO A 283 -17.86 -0.49 -13.92
CA PRO A 283 -19.13 -1.19 -14.10
C PRO A 283 -19.09 -2.21 -15.26
N GLU A 284 -18.28 -1.98 -16.29
CA GLU A 284 -18.11 -2.91 -17.40
C GLU A 284 -17.36 -4.18 -17.00
N GLY A 285 -16.71 -4.17 -15.85
CA GLY A 285 -15.93 -5.29 -15.33
C GLY A 285 -14.43 -5.20 -15.60
N ASN A 286 -13.90 -4.06 -16.04
CA ASN A 286 -12.46 -3.87 -16.16
C ASN A 286 -11.85 -3.39 -14.84
N ILE A 287 -10.66 -3.85 -14.49
CA ILE A 287 -9.93 -3.38 -13.31
C ILE A 287 -9.00 -2.25 -13.75
N ASN A 288 -9.18 -1.05 -13.21
CA ASN A 288 -8.20 0.01 -13.38
C ASN A 288 -7.00 -0.24 -12.45
N VAL A 289 -5.89 -0.66 -13.06
CA VAL A 289 -4.64 -0.99 -12.36
C VAL A 289 -4.01 0.23 -11.68
N ASN A 290 -4.26 1.43 -12.21
CA ASN A 290 -3.77 2.68 -11.63
C ASN A 290 -4.52 3.03 -10.33
N GLU A 291 -5.70 2.45 -10.10
CA GLU A 291 -6.49 2.64 -8.88
C GLU A 291 -6.40 1.46 -7.91
N CYS A 292 -6.11 0.26 -8.41
CA CYS A 292 -6.09 -0.96 -7.64
C CYS A 292 -5.00 -0.97 -6.54
N LEU A 293 -5.42 -1.28 -5.31
CA LEU A 293 -4.51 -1.43 -4.15
C LEU A 293 -4.04 -2.88 -3.92
N TYR A 294 -4.31 -3.81 -4.83
CA TYR A 294 -3.98 -5.24 -4.68
C TYR A 294 -4.38 -5.84 -3.32
N CYS A 295 -5.60 -5.55 -2.87
CA CYS A 295 -6.05 -6.01 -1.57
C CYS A 295 -6.45 -7.49 -1.49
N LEU A 296 -6.46 -8.18 -2.63
CA LEU A 296 -6.90 -9.56 -2.83
C LEU A 296 -8.39 -9.84 -2.53
N HIS A 297 -9.19 -8.86 -2.08
CA HIS A 297 -10.62 -9.05 -1.78
C HIS A 297 -11.42 -9.59 -2.97
N CYS A 298 -11.27 -8.96 -4.14
CA CYS A 298 -11.95 -9.43 -5.36
C CYS A 298 -11.48 -10.83 -5.82
N HIS A 299 -10.25 -11.23 -5.48
CA HIS A 299 -9.73 -12.56 -5.79
C HIS A 299 -10.23 -13.63 -4.81
N VAL A 300 -10.47 -13.27 -3.55
CA VAL A 300 -11.22 -14.08 -2.58
C VAL A 300 -12.64 -14.31 -3.10
N LEU A 301 -13.35 -13.24 -3.47
CA LEU A 301 -14.70 -13.34 -4.04
C LEU A 301 -14.73 -14.19 -5.31
N TYR A 302 -13.76 -14.02 -6.20
CA TYR A 302 -13.63 -14.82 -7.44
C TYR A 302 -13.58 -16.33 -7.15
N SER A 303 -12.89 -16.73 -6.09
CA SER A 303 -12.69 -18.14 -5.72
C SER A 303 -13.78 -18.71 -4.81
N ASP A 304 -14.69 -17.88 -4.32
CA ASP A 304 -15.69 -18.23 -3.31
C ASP A 304 -16.84 -19.06 -3.91
N HIS A 305 -17.13 -20.22 -3.30
CA HIS A 305 -18.14 -21.16 -3.77
C HIS A 305 -19.58 -20.77 -3.43
N HIS A 306 -19.78 -19.79 -2.54
CA HIS A 306 -21.09 -19.35 -2.07
C HIS A 306 -21.43 -17.92 -2.50
N LYS A 307 -20.44 -17.09 -2.85
CA LYS A 307 -20.65 -15.72 -3.31
C LYS A 307 -20.54 -15.56 -4.83
N CYS A 308 -19.62 -16.26 -5.49
CA CYS A 308 -19.41 -16.09 -6.93
C CYS A 308 -20.47 -16.87 -7.73
N PRO A 309 -21.32 -16.20 -8.54
CA PRO A 309 -22.37 -16.88 -9.31
C PRO A 309 -21.83 -17.94 -10.27
N VAL A 310 -20.64 -17.73 -10.84
CA VAL A 310 -19.97 -18.68 -11.74
C VAL A 310 -19.57 -19.94 -10.98
N MET A 311 -19.00 -19.79 -9.79
CA MET A 311 -18.58 -20.92 -8.95
C MET A 311 -19.78 -21.68 -8.37
N ILE A 312 -20.84 -20.97 -7.97
CA ILE A 312 -22.10 -21.58 -7.51
C ILE A 312 -22.70 -22.43 -8.63
N LYS A 313 -22.78 -21.91 -9.86
CA LYS A 313 -23.26 -22.67 -11.03
C LYS A 313 -22.38 -23.88 -11.33
N LYS A 314 -21.05 -23.74 -11.21
CA LYS A 314 -20.10 -24.84 -11.42
C LYS A 314 -20.29 -25.95 -10.39
N HIS A 315 -20.43 -25.60 -9.12
CA HIS A 315 -20.72 -26.55 -8.03
C HIS A 315 -22.08 -27.22 -8.20
N ALA A 316 -23.13 -26.46 -8.49
CA ALA A 316 -24.47 -27.01 -8.73
C ALA A 316 -24.51 -27.97 -9.93
N LYS A 317 -23.71 -27.71 -10.97
CA LYS A 317 -23.54 -28.63 -12.09
C LYS A 317 -22.83 -29.91 -11.63
N GLN A 318 -21.72 -29.80 -10.90
CA GLN A 318 -20.96 -30.94 -10.41
C GLN A 318 -21.79 -31.85 -9.49
N THR A 319 -22.56 -31.29 -8.56
CA THR A 319 -23.42 -32.07 -7.66
C THR A 319 -24.51 -32.82 -8.43
N ARG A 320 -25.14 -32.19 -9.44
CA ARG A 320 -26.11 -32.85 -10.34
C ARG A 320 -25.49 -33.99 -11.15
N PHE A 321 -24.26 -33.81 -11.65
CA PHE A 321 -23.55 -34.88 -12.36
C PHE A 321 -23.20 -36.03 -11.43
N SER A 322 -22.69 -35.76 -10.23
CA SER A 322 -22.37 -36.80 -9.24
C SER A 322 -23.61 -37.58 -8.77
N SER A 323 -24.76 -36.92 -8.57
CA SER A 323 -26.01 -37.61 -8.23
C SER A 323 -26.52 -38.47 -9.39
N SER A 324 -26.38 -38.01 -10.64
CA SER A 324 -26.77 -38.79 -11.83
C SER A 324 -25.84 -39.97 -12.14
N ALA A 325 -24.54 -39.84 -11.84
CA ALA A 325 -23.55 -40.90 -11.99
C ALA A 325 -23.69 -41.96 -10.88
N GLY A 326 -23.99 -41.54 -9.64
CA GLY A 326 -24.33 -42.45 -8.55
C GLY A 326 -25.64 -43.22 -8.77
N ALA A 327 -26.61 -42.62 -9.47
CA ALA A 327 -27.84 -43.31 -9.87
C ALA A 327 -27.61 -44.35 -10.98
N LYS A 328 -26.67 -44.11 -11.92
CA LYS A 328 -26.27 -45.09 -12.94
C LYS A 328 -25.41 -46.23 -12.41
N GLY A 329 -24.76 -46.07 -11.24
CA GLY A 329 -23.99 -47.12 -10.57
C GLY A 329 -24.82 -48.13 -9.76
N LYS A 330 -26.14 -47.95 -9.66
CA LYS A 330 -27.07 -48.89 -8.99
C LYS A 330 -27.97 -49.68 -9.95
N ILE A 331 -27.69 -49.64 -11.26
CA ILE A 331 -28.36 -50.50 -12.25
C ILE A 331 -27.46 -51.73 -12.44
N GLY A 332 -27.42 -52.57 -11.42
CA GLY A 332 -26.53 -53.73 -11.34
C GLY A 332 -26.83 -54.57 -10.11
N GLY A 333 -28.05 -55.09 -10.04
CA GLY A 333 -28.47 -56.12 -9.08
C GLY A 333 -28.86 -55.61 -7.70
N ILE A 334 -30.17 -55.69 -7.43
CA ILE A 334 -30.87 -55.94 -6.15
C ILE A 334 -32.12 -55.05 -6.09
N GLU A 335 -33.27 -55.71 -6.20
CA GLU A 335 -34.59 -55.15 -5.86
C GLU A 335 -34.56 -54.57 -4.45
N ILE A 336 -34.96 -53.30 -4.32
CA ILE A 336 -35.49 -52.80 -3.05
C ILE A 336 -36.85 -52.18 -3.38
N VAL A 337 -37.84 -52.86 -2.84
CA VAL A 337 -39.28 -52.59 -2.90
C VAL A 337 -39.59 -51.12 -2.65
N GLU A 338 -40.35 -50.51 -3.56
CA GLU A 338 -41.02 -49.22 -3.33
C GLU A 338 -42.03 -49.36 -2.20
N GLU A 339 -41.72 -48.82 -1.02
CA GLU A 339 -42.72 -48.58 0.00
C GLU A 339 -43.33 -47.18 -0.21
N LYS A 340 -44.47 -47.16 -0.90
CA LYS A 340 -45.41 -46.04 -0.91
C LYS A 340 -45.83 -45.75 0.54
N VAL A 341 -45.40 -44.64 1.11
CA VAL A 341 -46.13 -44.01 2.22
C VAL A 341 -46.73 -42.70 1.75
N SER A 342 -48.03 -42.84 1.49
CA SER A 342 -49.10 -41.87 1.35
C SER A 342 -48.94 -40.56 2.12
N SER A 343 -49.39 -39.50 1.46
CA SER A 343 -49.88 -38.24 2.00
C SER A 343 -50.52 -38.29 3.39
N LYS A 344 -50.22 -37.28 4.22
CA LYS A 344 -51.22 -36.57 5.04
C LYS A 344 -50.63 -35.26 5.60
N ILE A 345 -51.28 -34.16 5.18
CA ILE A 345 -51.50 -32.85 5.85
C ILE A 345 -50.28 -31.99 6.14
#